data_AF-A0A372KA79-F1
#
_entry.id   AF-A0A372KA79-F1
#
_cell.length_a   1.000
_cell.length_b   1.000
_cell.length_c   1.000
_cell.angle_alpha   90.00
_cell.angle_beta   90.00
_cell.angle_gamma   90.00
#
_symmetry.space_group_name_H-M   'P 1'
#
loop_
_entity.id
_entity.type
_entity.pdbx_description
1 polymer ?
#
loop_
_entity_poly.entity_id
_entity_poly.type
_entity_poly.pdbx_seq_one_letter_code
_entity_poly.pdbx_strand_id
1 'polypeptide(L)'
;MLEEVESLSRRYLIDASNVISQHSAAEIEAIEADAAFSPLSSRLHQMLPSLSPREVERTRSFGSVTAWKAGEMLFKMGHPSPGLIVILSGLVRVSRRDAIGRVHRVVDQHAGHFLGEIAQLFGHPCLGDGQAIEDTEGIVIASVDLRNLLVTEAEIGEKIMRALIIRRAALIENGSGPVLVGDTADARMIALQRLLRRNAYPHTVIDARDDPQTVKLLERISASKADFPIMVCPDGTVLRAPDENHVAAHLGWLPEFDASHIYDLVIVGAGPAGLAAAVYAASEGLSVAIFDSRGPGGQASASARIENYLGFPTGVSGQALTGRAFIQAQKFGVHISIPSKAEVLHCDRTPIEVELEDHRSITAHAVVIASGAAYRKPDIDGLERFIGRGVFYGTSPIEAKLCKGLDVVIVGGGNSAGQGVVFLASHAKHVHLLIRAPGLEASMSRYLIDRIARLPNVTLHVQTEITSLSGDEAGLTRIDCKRPGESVSFAVKHLFLFTGAVPNTDWLTGCNVTTDEKGFVLTGSRAHRRLDDTDRTLETSVPGVFAIGDVRSGSTKRVAAGVGEGAAVVSQIHGVLQERRRLALGGPAPTRGVGQG
;
A
#
# COMPACT_ATOMS: atom_id res chain seq x y z
N MET A 1 -9.81 -48.87 9.52
CA MET A 1 -8.81 -47.80 9.27
C MET A 1 -9.11 -46.94 8.04
N LEU A 2 -9.55 -47.47 6.89
CA LEU A 2 -10.07 -46.66 5.77
C LEU A 2 -11.53 -46.20 5.98
N GLU A 3 -12.38 -47.01 6.61
CA GLU A 3 -13.78 -46.65 6.92
C GLU A 3 -13.93 -45.67 8.11
N GLU A 4 -12.99 -45.66 9.06
CA GLU A 4 -13.01 -44.70 10.19
C GLU A 4 -12.58 -43.28 9.75
N VAL A 5 -11.77 -43.17 8.69
CA VAL A 5 -11.38 -41.87 8.11
C VAL A 5 -12.53 -41.30 7.26
N GLU A 6 -13.27 -42.13 6.52
CA GLU A 6 -14.50 -41.69 5.83
C GLU A 6 -15.62 -41.29 6.81
N SER A 7 -15.75 -41.99 7.96
CA SER A 7 -16.71 -41.64 9.01
C SER A 7 -16.41 -40.30 9.69
N LEU A 8 -15.13 -39.90 9.79
CA LEU A 8 -14.72 -38.61 10.36
C LEU A 8 -14.92 -37.47 9.36
N SER A 9 -14.62 -37.70 8.07
CA SER A 9 -14.90 -36.72 7.02
C SER A 9 -16.39 -36.44 6.81
N ARG A 10 -17.28 -37.44 6.96
CA ARG A 10 -18.73 -37.20 6.91
C ARG A 10 -19.26 -36.37 8.08
N ARG A 11 -18.68 -36.49 9.29
CA ARG A 11 -19.11 -35.66 10.44
C ARG A 11 -18.69 -34.20 10.33
N TYR A 12 -17.56 -33.90 9.68
CA TYR A 12 -17.13 -32.51 9.45
C TYR A 12 -17.78 -31.84 8.22
N LEU A 13 -18.36 -32.61 7.29
CA LEU A 13 -19.08 -32.07 6.12
C LEU A 13 -20.58 -31.81 6.37
N ILE A 14 -21.17 -32.45 7.38
CA ILE A 14 -22.60 -32.27 7.71
C ILE A 14 -22.88 -30.96 8.48
N ASP A 15 -21.88 -30.37 9.15
CA ASP A 15 -22.04 -29.06 9.83
C ASP A 15 -21.89 -27.83 8.92
N ALA A 16 -21.39 -28.01 7.69
CA ALA A 16 -21.25 -26.90 6.72
C ALA A 16 -22.46 -26.75 5.78
N SER A 17 -23.46 -27.63 5.86
CA SER A 17 -24.54 -27.73 4.87
C SER A 17 -25.94 -27.33 5.37
N ASN A 18 -26.08 -26.77 6.57
CA ASN A 18 -27.39 -26.31 7.08
C ASN A 18 -27.31 -24.94 7.78
N VAL A 19 -27.35 -23.85 7.01
CA VAL A 19 -28.24 -22.68 7.24
C VAL A 19 -28.42 -21.96 5.89
N ILE A 20 -29.22 -22.52 4.99
CA ILE A 20 -29.79 -21.76 3.87
C ILE A 20 -31.27 -22.07 3.84
N SER A 21 -32.07 -21.19 4.43
CA SER A 21 -33.52 -21.20 4.26
C SER A 21 -34.10 -19.82 4.55
N GLN A 22 -34.72 -19.26 3.51
CA GLN A 22 -35.81 -18.28 3.53
C GLN A 22 -35.46 -16.82 3.90
N HIS A 23 -34.92 -16.09 2.92
CA HIS A 23 -35.27 -14.67 2.76
C HIS A 23 -35.61 -14.40 1.30
N SER A 24 -36.66 -13.59 1.09
CA SER A 24 -37.17 -13.28 -0.24
C SER A 24 -36.22 -12.31 -0.98
N ALA A 25 -36.24 -12.33 -2.32
CA ALA A 25 -35.36 -11.52 -3.18
C ALA A 25 -35.41 -10.00 -2.88
N ALA A 26 -36.50 -9.51 -2.30
CA ALA A 26 -36.67 -8.10 -1.91
C ALA A 26 -35.99 -7.75 -0.56
N GLU A 27 -35.73 -8.72 0.31
CA GLU A 27 -35.01 -8.50 1.58
C GLU A 27 -33.48 -8.51 1.38
N ILE A 28 -33.01 -9.12 0.29
CA ILE A 28 -31.58 -9.21 -0.08
C ILE A 28 -31.08 -7.85 -0.61
N GLU A 29 -31.86 -7.13 -1.42
CA GLU A 29 -31.48 -5.80 -1.94
C GLU A 29 -31.31 -4.74 -0.84
N ALA A 30 -32.05 -4.85 0.28
CA ALA A 30 -31.98 -3.86 1.37
C ALA A 30 -30.77 -4.03 2.30
N ILE A 31 -30.11 -5.21 2.29
CA ILE A 31 -28.92 -5.50 3.12
C ILE A 31 -27.61 -5.27 2.34
N GLU A 32 -27.69 -5.12 1.01
CA GLU A 32 -26.51 -5.08 0.12
C GLU A 32 -25.79 -3.72 0.00
N ALA A 33 -26.28 -2.67 0.65
CA ALA A 33 -25.73 -1.32 0.46
C ALA A 33 -24.52 -0.94 1.34
N ASP A 34 -24.18 -1.65 2.43
CA ASP A 34 -23.24 -1.05 3.40
C ASP A 34 -22.44 -2.00 4.32
N ALA A 35 -21.61 -2.91 3.79
CA ALA A 35 -20.67 -3.63 4.66
C ALA A 35 -19.31 -3.89 4.03
N ALA A 36 -18.24 -3.40 4.67
CA ALA A 36 -16.87 -3.80 4.37
C ALA A 36 -16.53 -5.25 4.77
N PHE A 37 -17.50 -6.04 5.26
CA PHE A 37 -17.29 -7.39 5.81
C PHE A 37 -18.51 -8.30 5.61
N SER A 38 -18.96 -8.45 4.36
CA SER A 38 -19.82 -9.59 4.05
C SER A 38 -18.91 -10.80 3.74
N PRO A 39 -19.20 -12.02 4.25
CA PRO A 39 -18.42 -13.21 3.96
C PRO A 39 -18.23 -13.38 2.45
N LEU A 40 -17.07 -13.83 1.96
CA LEU A 40 -16.84 -14.00 0.50
C LEU A 40 -17.95 -14.81 -0.20
N SER A 41 -18.60 -15.74 0.51
CA SER A 41 -19.73 -16.53 0.04
C SER A 41 -20.94 -15.68 -0.36
N SER A 42 -21.21 -14.55 0.29
CA SER A 42 -22.33 -13.66 -0.08
C SER A 42 -22.04 -12.81 -1.33
N ARG A 43 -20.78 -12.76 -1.77
CA ARG A 43 -20.31 -11.96 -2.92
C ARG A 43 -19.95 -12.79 -4.14
N LEU A 44 -20.28 -14.08 -4.16
CA LEU A 44 -19.99 -14.98 -5.28
C LEU A 44 -20.49 -14.43 -6.62
N HIS A 45 -21.68 -13.83 -6.65
CA HIS A 45 -22.25 -13.22 -7.86
C HIS A 45 -21.44 -12.00 -8.37
N GLN A 46 -20.80 -11.25 -7.46
CA GLN A 46 -19.92 -10.13 -7.82
C GLN A 46 -18.51 -10.59 -8.18
N MET A 47 -18.07 -11.71 -7.62
CA MET A 47 -16.78 -12.34 -7.91
C MET A 47 -16.80 -13.07 -9.26
N LEU A 48 -17.95 -13.63 -9.64
CA LEU A 48 -18.16 -14.41 -10.85
C LEU A 48 -19.36 -13.85 -11.65
N PRO A 49 -19.29 -12.58 -12.10
CA PRO A 49 -20.39 -12.01 -12.86
C PRO A 49 -20.39 -12.58 -14.29
N SER A 50 -21.58 -12.67 -14.88
CA SER A 50 -21.77 -12.93 -16.30
C SER A 50 -22.00 -11.64 -17.07
N LEU A 51 -21.34 -11.49 -18.21
CA LEU A 51 -21.62 -10.44 -19.19
C LEU A 51 -22.83 -10.87 -20.05
N SER A 52 -23.74 -9.94 -20.29
CA SER A 52 -24.83 -10.15 -21.25
C SER A 52 -24.28 -10.30 -22.68
N PRO A 53 -25.04 -10.90 -23.62
CA PRO A 53 -24.59 -11.04 -25.01
C PRO A 53 -24.20 -9.70 -25.67
N ARG A 54 -24.90 -8.61 -25.32
CA ARG A 54 -24.59 -7.27 -25.80
C ARG A 54 -23.26 -6.73 -25.25
N GLU A 55 -22.95 -7.02 -23.99
CA GLU A 55 -21.68 -6.64 -23.37
C GLU A 55 -20.53 -7.45 -23.96
N VAL A 56 -20.69 -8.77 -24.13
CA VAL A 56 -19.70 -9.63 -24.79
C VAL A 56 -19.34 -9.09 -26.18
N GLU A 57 -20.34 -8.70 -26.97
CA GLU A 57 -20.10 -8.15 -28.31
C GLU A 57 -19.26 -6.87 -28.28
N ARG A 58 -19.50 -5.98 -27.31
CA ARG A 58 -18.70 -4.76 -27.12
C ARG A 58 -17.26 -5.04 -26.71
N THR A 59 -16.99 -6.17 -26.05
CA THR A 59 -15.61 -6.55 -25.72
C THR A 59 -14.79 -7.02 -26.91
N ARG A 60 -15.43 -7.42 -28.02
CA ARG A 60 -14.72 -7.94 -29.21
C ARG A 60 -13.77 -6.93 -29.84
N SER A 61 -14.06 -5.63 -29.78
CA SER A 61 -13.18 -4.59 -30.34
C SER A 61 -11.87 -4.42 -29.57
N PHE A 62 -11.76 -5.01 -28.38
CA PHE A 62 -10.59 -4.91 -27.50
C PHE A 62 -9.76 -6.19 -27.47
N GLY A 63 -10.13 -7.22 -28.24
CA GLY A 63 -9.43 -8.51 -28.17
C GLY A 63 -9.55 -9.34 -29.43
N SER A 64 -8.90 -10.49 -29.42
CA SER A 64 -8.90 -11.45 -30.51
C SER A 64 -9.61 -12.73 -30.12
N VAL A 65 -10.41 -13.28 -31.04
CA VAL A 65 -11.08 -14.56 -30.80
C VAL A 65 -10.05 -15.68 -30.95
N THR A 66 -9.97 -16.53 -29.94
CA THR A 66 -9.10 -17.72 -29.91
C THR A 66 -9.94 -18.94 -29.56
N ALA A 67 -9.61 -20.08 -30.16
CA ALA A 67 -10.23 -21.37 -29.89
C ALA A 67 -9.22 -22.31 -29.24
N TRP A 68 -9.71 -23.12 -28.29
CA TRP A 68 -8.95 -24.14 -27.58
C TRP A 68 -9.68 -25.48 -27.66
N LYS A 69 -8.94 -26.57 -27.83
CA LYS A 69 -9.46 -27.93 -27.74
C LYS A 69 -9.58 -28.39 -26.30
N ALA A 70 -10.52 -29.29 -26.04
CA ALA A 70 -10.62 -29.94 -24.73
C ALA A 70 -9.25 -30.49 -24.27
N GLY A 71 -8.85 -30.12 -23.06
CA GLY A 71 -7.56 -30.45 -22.44
C GLY A 71 -6.49 -29.36 -22.59
N GLU A 72 -6.64 -28.39 -23.50
CA GLU A 72 -5.67 -27.31 -23.69
C GLU A 72 -5.69 -26.28 -22.56
N MET A 73 -4.54 -25.65 -22.32
CA MET A 73 -4.37 -24.63 -21.29
C MET A 73 -4.56 -23.24 -21.91
N LEU A 74 -5.53 -22.48 -21.39
CA LEU A 74 -5.73 -21.08 -21.73
C LEU A 74 -4.66 -20.20 -21.09
N PHE A 75 -4.29 -20.51 -19.85
CA PHE A 75 -3.20 -19.87 -19.11
C PHE A 75 -2.69 -20.80 -18.01
N LYS A 76 -1.44 -20.59 -17.58
CA LYS A 76 -0.75 -21.43 -16.62
C LYS A 76 -0.26 -20.63 -15.42
N MET A 77 -0.40 -21.21 -14.24
CA MET A 77 0.08 -20.66 -12.97
C MET A 77 1.59 -20.39 -13.07
N GLY A 78 2.00 -19.19 -12.67
CA GLY A 78 3.39 -18.75 -12.67
C GLY A 78 3.93 -18.24 -14.01
N HIS A 79 3.16 -18.35 -15.10
CA HIS A 79 3.53 -17.78 -16.40
C HIS A 79 2.88 -16.40 -16.60
N PRO A 80 3.50 -15.51 -17.40
CA PRO A 80 2.91 -14.22 -17.77
C PRO A 80 1.48 -14.39 -18.30
N SER A 81 0.60 -13.53 -17.82
CA SER A 81 -0.82 -13.60 -18.17
C SER A 81 -1.07 -13.18 -19.63
N PRO A 82 -1.90 -13.91 -20.40
CA PRO A 82 -2.31 -13.48 -21.74
C PRO A 82 -3.25 -12.25 -21.72
N GLY A 83 -3.77 -11.91 -20.54
CA GLY A 83 -4.73 -10.84 -20.31
C GLY A 83 -6.06 -11.38 -19.77
N LEU A 84 -7.15 -10.66 -20.00
CA LEU A 84 -8.50 -11.11 -19.63
C LEU A 84 -9.07 -11.99 -20.75
N ILE A 85 -9.75 -13.09 -20.41
CA ILE A 85 -10.40 -13.94 -21.40
C ILE A 85 -11.91 -13.95 -21.16
N VAL A 86 -12.70 -13.48 -22.13
CA VAL A 86 -14.17 -13.57 -22.10
C VAL A 86 -14.60 -14.84 -22.83
N ILE A 87 -15.29 -15.74 -22.14
CA ILE A 87 -15.71 -17.04 -22.70
C ILE A 87 -16.93 -16.84 -23.61
N LEU A 88 -16.83 -17.29 -24.86
CA LEU A 88 -17.91 -17.26 -25.85
C LEU A 88 -18.72 -18.56 -25.85
N SER A 89 -18.03 -19.70 -25.72
CA SER A 89 -18.61 -21.05 -25.71
C SER A 89 -17.68 -22.03 -24.98
N GLY A 90 -18.21 -23.17 -24.56
CA GLY A 90 -17.47 -24.21 -23.85
C GLY A 90 -17.41 -24.01 -22.33
N LEU A 91 -16.57 -24.82 -21.69
CA LEU A 91 -16.41 -24.91 -20.24
C LEU A 91 -14.92 -24.84 -19.88
N VAL A 92 -14.55 -23.89 -19.03
CA VAL A 92 -13.18 -23.73 -18.54
C VAL A 92 -13.13 -24.00 -17.04
N ARG A 93 -12.20 -24.85 -16.61
CA ARG A 93 -11.90 -25.08 -15.21
C ARG A 93 -10.72 -24.21 -14.79
N VAL A 94 -10.93 -23.45 -13.71
CA VAL A 94 -9.86 -22.79 -12.98
C VAL A 94 -9.45 -23.66 -11.81
N SER A 95 -8.18 -24.01 -11.76
CA SER A 95 -7.58 -24.77 -10.67
C SER A 95 -6.33 -24.09 -10.13
N ARG A 96 -5.89 -24.48 -8.94
CA ARG A 96 -4.69 -23.95 -8.32
C ARG A 96 -3.89 -25.06 -7.64
N ARG A 97 -2.56 -24.95 -7.67
CA ARG A 97 -1.67 -25.82 -6.89
C ARG A 97 -1.36 -25.20 -5.52
N ASP A 98 -1.43 -26.02 -4.47
CA ASP A 98 -0.95 -25.62 -3.13
C ASP A 98 0.56 -25.84 -2.97
N ALA A 99 1.07 -25.50 -1.79
CA ALA A 99 2.48 -25.58 -1.40
C ALA A 99 3.14 -26.95 -1.62
N ILE A 100 2.36 -28.02 -1.58
CA ILE A 100 2.82 -29.41 -1.68
C ILE A 100 2.42 -30.05 -3.02
N GLY A 101 1.97 -29.23 -3.97
CA GLY A 101 1.66 -29.62 -5.35
C GLY A 101 0.26 -30.23 -5.55
N ARG A 102 -0.64 -30.18 -4.57
CA ARG A 102 -2.02 -30.66 -4.76
C ARG A 102 -2.82 -29.66 -5.57
N VAL A 103 -3.54 -30.16 -6.56
CA VAL A 103 -4.41 -29.35 -7.42
C VAL A 103 -5.79 -29.25 -6.78
N HIS A 104 -6.21 -28.03 -6.48
CA HIS A 104 -7.55 -27.70 -5.97
C HIS A 104 -8.36 -27.05 -7.07
N ARG A 105 -9.59 -27.53 -7.27
CA ARG A 105 -10.56 -26.88 -8.17
C ARG A 105 -11.05 -25.59 -7.50
N VAL A 106 -10.93 -24.47 -8.22
CA VAL A 106 -11.40 -23.16 -7.74
C VAL A 106 -12.82 -22.91 -8.23
N VAL A 107 -13.02 -22.93 -9.55
CA VAL A 107 -14.32 -22.65 -10.17
C VAL A 107 -14.35 -23.21 -11.60
N ASP A 108 -15.53 -23.57 -12.09
CA ASP A 108 -15.75 -23.80 -13.52
C ASP A 108 -16.58 -22.65 -14.09
N GLN A 109 -16.17 -22.11 -15.23
CA GLN A 109 -16.80 -20.98 -15.90
C GLN A 109 -17.19 -21.35 -17.32
N HIS A 110 -18.31 -20.78 -17.76
CA HIS A 110 -18.92 -21.02 -19.07
C HIS A 110 -19.16 -19.71 -19.81
N ALA A 111 -19.74 -19.79 -21.01
CA ALA A 111 -20.09 -18.65 -21.86
C ALA A 111 -20.68 -17.45 -21.10
N GLY A 112 -20.22 -16.25 -21.42
CA GLY A 112 -20.58 -15.00 -20.77
C GLY A 112 -19.73 -14.66 -19.54
N HIS A 113 -19.02 -15.61 -18.94
CA HIS A 113 -18.06 -15.31 -17.88
C HIS A 113 -16.72 -14.81 -18.43
N PHE A 114 -15.90 -14.23 -17.56
CA PHE A 114 -14.52 -13.88 -17.87
C PHE A 114 -13.52 -14.37 -16.82
N LEU A 115 -12.35 -14.75 -17.32
CA LEU A 115 -11.22 -15.30 -16.58
C LEU A 115 -10.16 -14.21 -16.36
N GLY A 116 -9.66 -14.13 -15.13
CA GLY A 116 -8.63 -13.19 -14.72
C GLY A 116 -8.81 -12.68 -13.28
N GLU A 117 -7.77 -12.05 -12.76
CA GLU A 117 -7.71 -11.29 -11.52
C GLU A 117 -6.91 -9.98 -11.76
N ILE A 118 -6.41 -9.32 -10.72
CA ILE A 118 -5.77 -8.00 -10.86
C ILE A 118 -4.47 -8.06 -11.66
N ALA A 119 -3.73 -9.17 -11.61
CA ALA A 119 -2.41 -9.29 -12.24
C ALA A 119 -2.49 -9.18 -13.79
N GLN A 120 -3.65 -9.50 -14.37
CA GLN A 120 -3.96 -9.37 -15.81
C GLN A 120 -3.85 -7.94 -16.32
N LEU A 121 -3.96 -6.92 -15.47
CA LEU A 121 -3.82 -5.52 -15.87
C LEU A 121 -2.38 -5.17 -16.31
N PHE A 122 -1.39 -5.99 -15.92
CA PHE A 122 0.05 -5.72 -16.10
C PHE A 122 0.83 -6.89 -16.69
N GLY A 123 0.15 -7.95 -17.13
CA GLY A 123 0.82 -9.14 -17.64
C GLY A 123 1.62 -9.90 -16.58
N HIS A 124 1.37 -9.62 -15.30
CA HIS A 124 2.02 -10.33 -14.20
C HIS A 124 1.70 -11.83 -14.24
N PRO A 125 2.51 -12.68 -13.60
CA PRO A 125 2.30 -14.12 -13.56
C PRO A 125 0.92 -14.53 -13.01
N CYS A 126 0.25 -15.49 -13.67
CA CYS A 126 -1.03 -16.02 -13.21
C CYS A 126 -0.92 -16.77 -11.87
N LEU A 127 -1.95 -16.67 -11.02
CA LEU A 127 -2.02 -17.38 -9.74
C LEU A 127 -2.79 -18.71 -9.79
N GLY A 128 -3.23 -19.12 -10.97
CA GLY A 128 -3.94 -20.37 -11.19
C GLY A 128 -3.83 -20.82 -12.64
N ASP A 129 -4.32 -22.02 -12.87
CA ASP A 129 -4.38 -22.71 -14.15
C ASP A 129 -5.78 -22.60 -14.72
N GLY A 130 -5.91 -22.28 -16.01
CA GLY A 130 -7.17 -22.29 -16.75
C GLY A 130 -7.11 -23.35 -17.84
N GLN A 131 -7.93 -24.40 -17.73
CA GLN A 131 -7.97 -25.51 -18.69
C GLN A 131 -9.33 -25.60 -19.36
N ALA A 132 -9.33 -25.74 -20.69
CA ALA A 132 -10.53 -26.07 -21.46
C ALA A 132 -10.97 -27.50 -21.11
N ILE A 133 -12.16 -27.66 -20.53
CA ILE A 133 -12.76 -28.98 -20.27
C ILE A 133 -13.49 -29.49 -21.51
N GLU A 134 -14.04 -28.57 -22.30
CA GLU A 134 -14.68 -28.79 -23.58
C GLU A 134 -13.99 -27.91 -24.64
N ASP A 135 -14.24 -28.18 -25.92
CA ASP A 135 -13.84 -27.25 -26.99
C ASP A 135 -14.41 -25.86 -26.66
N THR A 136 -13.53 -24.87 -26.53
CA THR A 136 -13.82 -23.57 -25.94
C THR A 136 -13.40 -22.47 -26.90
N GLU A 137 -14.25 -21.46 -27.09
CA GLU A 137 -13.88 -20.22 -27.77
C GLU A 137 -13.97 -19.04 -26.80
N GLY A 138 -13.06 -18.08 -26.94
CA GLY A 138 -13.03 -16.90 -26.08
C GLY A 138 -12.33 -15.72 -26.72
N ILE A 139 -12.65 -14.52 -26.24
CA ILE A 139 -11.98 -13.28 -26.64
C ILE A 139 -10.81 -13.07 -25.68
N VAL A 140 -9.59 -13.08 -26.20
CA VAL A 140 -8.37 -12.74 -25.46
C VAL A 140 -8.12 -11.24 -25.58
N ILE A 141 -8.19 -10.56 -24.44
CA ILE A 141 -7.99 -9.11 -24.31
C ILE A 141 -6.67 -8.90 -23.59
N ALA A 142 -5.64 -8.49 -24.33
CA ALA A 142 -4.30 -8.28 -23.79
C ALA A 142 -4.31 -7.20 -22.69
N SER A 143 -3.31 -7.18 -21.81
CA SER A 143 -3.26 -6.26 -20.66
C SER A 143 -3.40 -4.78 -21.03
N VAL A 144 -2.82 -4.36 -22.15
CA VAL A 144 -2.94 -2.98 -22.65
C VAL A 144 -4.39 -2.67 -23.07
N ASP A 145 -4.99 -3.55 -23.87
CA ASP A 145 -6.35 -3.39 -24.36
C ASP A 145 -7.40 -3.58 -23.25
N LEU A 146 -7.08 -4.35 -22.22
CA LEU A 146 -7.90 -4.48 -21.03
C LEU A 146 -8.01 -3.13 -20.31
N ARG A 147 -6.91 -2.41 -20.12
CA ARG A 147 -6.96 -1.06 -19.52
C ARG A 147 -7.79 -0.11 -20.38
N ASN A 148 -7.66 -0.18 -21.70
CA ASN A 148 -8.48 0.60 -22.63
C ASN A 148 -9.97 0.24 -22.48
N LEU A 149 -10.33 -1.04 -22.45
CA LEU A 149 -11.70 -1.50 -22.20
C LEU A 149 -12.25 -0.94 -20.90
N LEU A 150 -11.49 -1.02 -19.80
CA LEU A 150 -11.94 -0.56 -18.48
C LEU A 150 -12.18 0.95 -18.40
N VAL A 151 -11.55 1.73 -19.27
CA VAL A 151 -11.69 3.20 -19.35
C VAL A 151 -12.80 3.59 -20.33
N THR A 152 -12.82 2.99 -21.52
CA THR A 152 -13.79 3.30 -22.58
C THR A 152 -15.19 2.77 -22.27
N GLU A 153 -15.27 1.58 -21.68
CA GLU A 153 -16.53 0.88 -21.41
C GLU A 153 -16.88 0.90 -19.92
N ALA A 154 -17.44 2.01 -19.43
CA ALA A 154 -17.64 2.24 -17.99
C ALA A 154 -18.43 1.13 -17.27
N GLU A 155 -19.54 0.66 -17.85
CA GLU A 155 -20.41 -0.37 -17.26
C GLU A 155 -19.70 -1.74 -17.18
N ILE A 156 -19.09 -2.17 -18.29
CA ILE A 156 -18.33 -3.43 -18.37
C ILE A 156 -17.10 -3.34 -17.46
N GLY A 157 -16.43 -2.19 -17.48
CA GLY A 157 -15.25 -1.91 -16.68
C GLY A 157 -15.53 -1.95 -15.19
N GLU A 158 -16.68 -1.46 -14.74
CA GLU A 158 -17.10 -1.58 -13.34
C GLU A 158 -17.28 -3.05 -12.93
N LYS A 159 -18.00 -3.84 -13.74
CA LYS A 159 -18.23 -5.28 -13.48
C LYS A 159 -16.92 -6.05 -13.41
N ILE A 160 -16.02 -5.83 -14.37
CA ILE A 160 -14.70 -6.47 -14.41
C ILE A 160 -13.91 -6.06 -13.17
N MET A 161 -13.70 -4.76 -12.93
CA MET A 161 -12.87 -4.29 -11.81
C MET A 161 -13.38 -4.78 -10.45
N ARG A 162 -14.70 -4.74 -10.23
CA ARG A 162 -15.32 -5.26 -9.01
C ARG A 162 -14.99 -6.74 -8.82
N ALA A 163 -15.13 -7.55 -9.87
CA ALA A 163 -14.77 -8.97 -9.81
C ALA A 163 -13.28 -9.19 -9.53
N LEU A 164 -12.38 -8.47 -10.23
CA LEU A 164 -10.93 -8.63 -10.02
C LEU A 164 -10.51 -8.27 -8.59
N ILE A 165 -11.08 -7.19 -8.01
CA ILE A 165 -10.83 -6.77 -6.63
C ILE A 165 -11.28 -7.83 -5.64
N ILE A 166 -12.49 -8.37 -5.81
CA ILE A 166 -13.03 -9.41 -4.92
C ILE A 166 -12.23 -10.71 -5.06
N ARG A 167 -11.88 -11.12 -6.29
CA ARG A 167 -11.01 -12.28 -6.55
C ARG A 167 -9.66 -12.12 -5.86
N ARG A 168 -9.03 -10.94 -5.92
CA ARG A 168 -7.77 -10.66 -5.21
C ARG A 168 -7.95 -10.79 -3.69
N ALA A 169 -9.00 -10.22 -3.13
CA ALA A 169 -9.29 -10.35 -1.70
C ALA A 169 -9.44 -11.83 -1.29
N ALA A 170 -10.20 -12.60 -2.07
CA ALA A 170 -10.37 -14.04 -1.85
C ALA A 170 -9.05 -14.81 -1.93
N LEU A 171 -8.18 -14.46 -2.88
CA LEU A 171 -6.85 -15.04 -2.97
C LEU A 171 -6.01 -14.72 -1.73
N ILE A 172 -6.05 -13.48 -1.23
CA ILE A 172 -5.29 -13.10 -0.02
C ILE A 172 -5.80 -13.86 1.20
N GLU A 173 -7.12 -13.92 1.41
CA GLU A 173 -7.74 -14.63 2.53
C GLU A 173 -7.39 -16.12 2.53
N ASN A 174 -7.37 -16.74 1.35
CA ASN A 174 -7.01 -18.14 1.18
C ASN A 174 -5.49 -18.39 1.12
N GLY A 175 -4.64 -17.37 1.37
CA GLY A 175 -3.18 -17.49 1.27
C GLY A 175 -2.70 -17.92 -0.11
N SER A 176 -3.40 -17.50 -1.16
CA SER A 176 -3.34 -18.10 -2.48
C SER A 176 -2.21 -17.63 -3.40
N GLY A 177 -0.96 -17.77 -2.95
CA GLY A 177 0.22 -17.44 -3.75
C GLY A 177 1.47 -18.19 -3.28
N PRO A 178 2.66 -17.57 -3.30
CA PRO A 178 3.90 -18.19 -2.87
C PRO A 178 3.87 -18.60 -1.40
N VAL A 179 4.70 -19.58 -1.06
CA VAL A 179 4.75 -20.19 0.26
C VAL A 179 6.11 -19.92 0.87
N LEU A 180 6.14 -19.20 1.97
CA LEU A 180 7.34 -18.93 2.74
C LEU A 180 7.51 -20.02 3.81
N VAL A 181 8.68 -20.64 3.84
CA VAL A 181 9.05 -21.70 4.77
C VAL A 181 10.28 -21.27 5.56
N GLY A 182 10.20 -21.26 6.89
CA GLY A 182 11.33 -20.89 7.75
C GLY A 182 10.92 -20.56 9.17
N ASP A 183 11.87 -20.07 9.97
CA ASP A 183 11.59 -19.55 11.31
C ASP A 183 10.87 -18.21 11.19
N THR A 184 9.66 -18.11 11.72
CA THR A 184 8.85 -16.88 11.66
C THR A 184 9.45 -15.72 12.46
N ALA A 185 10.39 -15.99 13.38
CA ALA A 185 11.12 -14.98 14.12
C ALA A 185 12.37 -14.47 13.38
N ASP A 186 12.79 -15.12 12.28
CA ASP A 186 13.93 -14.69 11.50
C ASP A 186 13.68 -13.32 10.83
N ALA A 187 14.69 -12.45 10.85
CA ALA A 187 14.57 -11.07 10.36
C ALA A 187 14.24 -11.01 8.85
N ARG A 188 14.82 -11.92 8.05
CA ARG A 188 14.56 -11.99 6.61
C ARG A 188 13.16 -12.54 6.35
N MET A 189 12.73 -13.54 7.12
CA MET A 189 11.36 -14.07 7.05
C MET A 189 10.31 -12.99 7.36
N ILE A 190 10.55 -12.14 8.36
CA ILE A 190 9.68 -10.99 8.70
C ILE A 190 9.67 -9.96 7.57
N ALA A 191 10.82 -9.66 6.97
CA ALA A 191 10.92 -8.71 5.87
C ALA A 191 10.11 -9.18 4.64
N LEU A 192 10.26 -10.44 4.23
CA LEU A 192 9.51 -11.01 3.10
C LEU A 192 7.99 -11.05 3.34
N GLN A 193 7.56 -11.45 4.54
CA GLN A 193 6.14 -11.40 4.90
C GLN A 193 5.59 -9.96 4.84
N ARG A 194 6.38 -8.99 5.33
CA ARG A 194 6.00 -7.58 5.29
C ARG A 194 5.88 -7.08 3.86
N LEU A 195 6.81 -7.44 2.97
CA LEU A 195 6.77 -7.11 1.54
C LEU A 195 5.48 -7.62 0.88
N LEU A 196 5.18 -8.92 1.02
CA LEU A 196 4.01 -9.54 0.41
C LEU A 196 2.70 -8.96 0.96
N ARG A 197 2.60 -8.77 2.28
CA ARG A 197 1.42 -8.16 2.93
C ARG A 197 1.19 -6.72 2.46
N ARG A 198 2.24 -5.89 2.39
CA ARG A 198 2.11 -4.47 2.00
C ARG A 198 1.68 -4.30 0.55
N ASN A 199 2.10 -5.20 -0.33
CA ASN A 199 1.70 -5.21 -1.74
C ASN A 199 0.38 -5.96 -1.97
N ALA A 200 -0.34 -6.35 -0.91
CA ALA A 200 -1.56 -7.13 -0.97
C ALA A 200 -1.42 -8.39 -1.85
N TYR A 201 -0.24 -9.02 -1.80
CA TYR A 201 0.04 -10.22 -2.56
C TYR A 201 -0.28 -11.46 -1.72
N PRO A 202 -1.10 -12.39 -2.25
CA PRO A 202 -1.51 -13.57 -1.50
C PRO A 202 -0.31 -14.47 -1.23
N HIS A 203 -0.19 -15.02 -0.02
CA HIS A 203 0.90 -15.93 0.36
C HIS A 203 0.51 -16.77 1.57
N THR A 204 1.23 -17.87 1.77
CA THR A 204 1.15 -18.68 2.99
C THR A 204 2.49 -18.67 3.69
N VAL A 205 2.45 -18.77 5.02
CA VAL A 205 3.63 -18.91 5.86
C VAL A 205 3.54 -20.25 6.56
N ILE A 206 4.63 -20.99 6.53
CA ILE A 206 4.79 -22.27 7.18
C ILE A 206 5.98 -22.14 8.13
N ASP A 207 5.72 -22.26 9.43
CA ASP A 207 6.79 -22.28 10.43
C ASP A 207 7.46 -23.65 10.44
N ALA A 208 8.76 -23.67 10.21
CA ALA A 208 9.54 -24.91 10.16
C ALA A 208 9.55 -25.68 11.51
N ARG A 209 9.15 -25.04 12.62
CA ARG A 209 9.11 -25.65 13.96
C ARG A 209 7.80 -26.40 14.24
N ASP A 210 6.71 -26.06 13.55
CA ASP A 210 5.36 -26.42 13.97
C ASP A 210 4.68 -27.48 13.08
N ASP A 211 5.25 -27.84 11.92
CA ASP A 211 4.61 -28.75 10.96
C ASP A 211 5.48 -29.97 10.54
N PRO A 212 5.09 -31.21 10.93
CA PRO A 212 5.73 -32.45 10.49
C PRO A 212 5.68 -32.70 8.97
N GLN A 213 4.70 -32.15 8.25
CA GLN A 213 4.64 -32.27 6.78
C GLN A 213 5.69 -31.37 6.10
N THR A 214 6.03 -30.26 6.74
CA THR A 214 7.08 -29.33 6.30
C THR A 214 8.46 -29.93 6.44
N VAL A 215 8.72 -30.68 7.51
CA VAL A 215 9.98 -31.45 7.65
C VAL A 215 10.16 -32.41 6.46
N LYS A 216 9.11 -33.14 6.06
CA LYS A 216 9.13 -34.03 4.88
C LYS A 216 9.28 -33.29 3.55
N LEU A 217 8.71 -32.08 3.43
CA LEU A 217 8.89 -31.23 2.25
C LEU A 217 10.35 -30.74 2.16
N LEU A 218 10.91 -30.28 3.27
CA LEU A 218 12.29 -29.80 3.38
C LEU A 218 13.33 -30.91 3.14
N GLU A 219 13.06 -32.14 3.60
CA GLU A 219 13.88 -33.33 3.30
C GLU A 219 14.00 -33.59 1.79
N ARG A 220 12.95 -33.33 1.01
CA ARG A 220 12.96 -33.50 -0.46
C ARG A 220 13.75 -32.43 -1.19
N ILE A 221 13.88 -31.24 -0.60
CA ILE A 221 14.50 -30.07 -1.25
C ILE A 221 16.00 -29.97 -0.90
N SER A 222 16.52 -30.85 -0.02
CA SER A 222 17.92 -30.83 0.45
C SER A 222 18.35 -29.42 0.88
N ALA A 223 17.67 -28.86 1.88
CA ALA A 223 17.94 -27.51 2.37
C ALA A 223 18.92 -27.51 3.55
N SER A 224 19.94 -26.66 3.48
CA SER A 224 20.79 -26.32 4.63
C SER A 224 20.17 -25.18 5.45
N LYS A 225 20.65 -24.95 6.68
CA LYS A 225 20.20 -23.80 7.49
C LYS A 225 20.45 -22.45 6.79
N ALA A 226 21.46 -22.37 5.92
CA ALA A 226 21.78 -21.15 5.18
C ALA A 226 20.79 -20.84 4.04
N ASP A 227 19.97 -21.81 3.63
CA ASP A 227 18.99 -21.66 2.55
C ASP A 227 17.68 -21.01 3.02
N PHE A 228 17.52 -20.78 4.33
CA PHE A 228 16.30 -20.23 4.90
C PHE A 228 16.32 -18.69 4.92
N PRO A 229 15.14 -18.05 4.77
CA PRO A 229 13.85 -18.66 4.47
C PRO A 229 13.80 -19.15 3.02
N ILE A 230 13.01 -20.20 2.79
CA ILE A 230 12.73 -20.73 1.45
C ILE A 230 11.41 -20.15 0.98
N MET A 231 11.34 -19.75 -0.28
CA MET A 231 10.09 -19.36 -0.93
C MET A 231 9.80 -20.31 -2.09
N VAL A 232 8.64 -20.98 -2.02
CA VAL A 232 8.13 -21.80 -3.12
C VAL A 232 7.15 -20.94 -3.93
N CYS A 233 7.49 -20.68 -5.17
CA CYS A 233 6.73 -19.82 -6.08
C CYS A 233 5.60 -20.59 -6.79
N PRO A 234 4.58 -19.88 -7.32
CA PRO A 234 3.46 -20.51 -8.02
C PRO A 234 3.82 -21.39 -9.24
N ASP A 235 4.91 -21.06 -9.93
CA ASP A 235 5.49 -21.83 -11.04
C ASP A 235 6.23 -23.09 -10.59
N GLY A 236 6.42 -23.28 -9.28
CA GLY A 236 7.21 -24.35 -8.68
C GLY A 236 8.68 -24.00 -8.45
N THR A 237 9.12 -22.79 -8.83
CA THR A 237 10.48 -22.32 -8.54
C THR A 237 10.71 -22.23 -7.03
N VAL A 238 11.88 -22.66 -6.58
CA VAL A 238 12.29 -22.59 -5.16
C VAL A 238 13.40 -21.56 -5.01
N LEU A 239 13.09 -20.44 -4.37
CA LEU A 239 14.07 -19.42 -4.01
C LEU A 239 14.61 -19.71 -2.62
N ARG A 240 15.95 -19.74 -2.49
CA ARG A 240 16.66 -20.00 -1.24
C ARG A 240 17.21 -18.70 -0.69
N ALA A 241 16.90 -18.41 0.56
CA ALA A 241 17.35 -17.22 1.26
C ALA A 241 17.12 -15.89 0.48
N PRO A 242 15.99 -15.70 -0.25
CA PRO A 242 15.82 -14.55 -1.10
C PRO A 242 15.67 -13.26 -0.28
N ASP A 243 16.12 -12.14 -0.86
CA ASP A 243 15.79 -10.80 -0.38
C ASP A 243 14.53 -10.24 -1.06
N GLU A 244 14.12 -9.04 -0.66
CA GLU A 244 12.92 -8.37 -1.16
C GLU A 244 12.98 -8.10 -2.68
N ASN A 245 14.16 -7.77 -3.23
CA ASN A 245 14.34 -7.44 -4.64
C ASN A 245 14.30 -8.70 -5.52
N HIS A 246 14.95 -9.79 -5.07
CA HIS A 246 14.85 -11.10 -5.72
C HIS A 246 13.39 -11.59 -5.81
N VAL A 247 12.61 -11.43 -4.73
CA VAL A 247 11.18 -11.79 -4.72
C VAL A 247 10.38 -10.90 -5.67
N ALA A 248 10.56 -9.58 -5.61
CA ALA A 248 9.81 -8.65 -6.46
C ALA A 248 10.07 -8.87 -7.96
N ALA A 249 11.33 -9.12 -8.34
CA ALA A 249 11.71 -9.45 -9.71
C ALA A 249 11.01 -10.73 -10.18
N HIS A 250 11.07 -11.80 -9.37
CA HIS A 250 10.50 -13.09 -9.73
C HIS A 250 8.96 -13.07 -9.80
N LEU A 251 8.29 -12.26 -8.97
CA LEU A 251 6.84 -12.07 -9.02
C LEU A 251 6.38 -11.11 -10.13
N GLY A 252 7.32 -10.57 -10.93
CA GLY A 252 7.04 -9.68 -12.04
C GLY A 252 6.60 -8.27 -11.64
N TRP A 253 7.00 -7.79 -10.45
CA TRP A 253 6.61 -6.44 -9.96
C TRP A 253 7.55 -5.33 -10.38
N LEU A 254 8.73 -5.69 -10.90
CA LEU A 254 9.70 -4.73 -11.41
C LEU A 254 9.50 -4.64 -12.92
N PRO A 255 8.75 -3.65 -13.43
CA PRO A 255 8.58 -3.51 -14.86
C PRO A 255 9.93 -3.24 -15.53
N GLU A 256 10.08 -3.72 -16.75
CA GLU A 256 11.17 -3.29 -17.61
C GLU A 256 10.93 -1.82 -17.99
N PHE A 257 11.90 -0.97 -17.72
CA PHE A 257 11.87 0.42 -18.13
C PHE A 257 12.70 0.57 -19.40
N ASP A 258 12.07 1.05 -20.46
CA ASP A 258 12.77 1.47 -21.66
C ASP A 258 13.59 2.73 -21.34
N ALA A 259 14.92 2.62 -21.41
CA ALA A 259 15.84 3.72 -21.13
C ALA A 259 15.70 4.88 -22.12
N SER A 260 15.07 4.67 -23.28
CA SER A 260 14.77 5.71 -24.27
C SER A 260 13.45 6.44 -24.01
N HIS A 261 12.59 5.92 -23.12
CA HIS A 261 11.30 6.50 -22.82
C HIS A 261 11.43 7.67 -21.84
N ILE A 262 10.92 8.83 -22.25
CA ILE A 262 10.84 10.03 -21.39
C ILE A 262 9.41 10.13 -20.88
N TYR A 263 9.24 10.00 -19.56
CA TYR A 263 7.93 10.16 -18.93
C TYR A 263 7.50 11.62 -18.91
N ASP A 264 6.20 11.88 -19.01
CA ASP A 264 5.67 13.20 -18.70
C ASP A 264 5.89 13.52 -17.21
N LEU A 265 5.71 12.51 -16.35
CA LEU A 265 5.79 12.65 -14.91
C LEU A 265 6.41 11.42 -14.24
N VAL A 266 7.42 11.65 -13.38
CA VAL A 266 7.89 10.66 -12.40
C VAL A 266 7.47 11.10 -10.99
N ILE A 267 6.92 10.16 -10.23
CA ILE A 267 6.50 10.37 -8.84
C ILE A 267 7.37 9.49 -7.93
N VAL A 268 8.04 10.10 -6.95
CA VAL A 268 8.82 9.37 -5.95
C VAL A 268 8.04 9.29 -4.65
N GLY A 269 7.45 8.13 -4.37
CA GLY A 269 6.66 7.80 -3.19
C GLY A 269 5.23 7.38 -3.54
N ALA A 270 4.84 6.16 -3.14
CA ALA A 270 3.52 5.58 -3.35
C ALA A 270 2.59 5.74 -2.15
N GLY A 271 2.75 6.82 -1.38
CA GLY A 271 1.80 7.22 -0.35
C GLY A 271 0.49 7.77 -0.93
N PRO A 272 -0.49 8.15 -0.10
CA PRO A 272 -1.77 8.69 -0.56
C PRO A 272 -1.63 9.89 -1.52
N ALA A 273 -0.66 10.77 -1.27
CA ALA A 273 -0.40 11.93 -2.13
C ALA A 273 0.13 11.53 -3.51
N GLY A 274 1.14 10.65 -3.55
CA GLY A 274 1.72 10.17 -4.81
C GLY A 274 0.75 9.32 -5.63
N LEU A 275 -0.02 8.44 -4.98
CA LEU A 275 -1.06 7.65 -5.66
C LEU A 275 -2.17 8.55 -6.22
N ALA A 276 -2.57 9.60 -5.50
CA ALA A 276 -3.51 10.59 -6.02
C ALA A 276 -2.95 11.31 -7.25
N ALA A 277 -1.71 11.82 -7.18
CA ALA A 277 -1.06 12.45 -8.33
C ALA A 277 -0.97 11.50 -9.54
N ALA A 278 -0.64 10.22 -9.31
CA ALA A 278 -0.57 9.22 -10.36
C ALA A 278 -1.92 8.97 -11.04
N VAL A 279 -2.99 8.81 -10.25
CA VAL A 279 -4.35 8.62 -10.77
C VAL A 279 -4.80 9.81 -11.60
N TYR A 280 -4.66 11.03 -11.07
CA TYR A 280 -5.10 12.24 -11.77
C TYR A 280 -4.29 12.45 -13.06
N ALA A 281 -2.96 12.38 -12.99
CA ALA A 281 -2.10 12.55 -14.16
C ALA A 281 -2.37 11.52 -15.26
N ALA A 282 -2.43 10.23 -14.91
CA ALA A 282 -2.65 9.18 -15.91
C ALA A 282 -4.07 9.21 -16.48
N SER A 283 -5.08 9.58 -15.68
CA SER A 283 -6.45 9.75 -16.19
C SER A 283 -6.59 10.89 -17.20
N GLU A 284 -5.67 11.87 -17.15
CA GLU A 284 -5.58 12.98 -18.11
C GLU A 284 -4.63 12.67 -19.29
N GLY A 285 -4.17 11.42 -19.41
CA GLY A 285 -3.39 10.93 -20.54
C GLY A 285 -1.88 11.13 -20.43
N LEU A 286 -1.36 11.54 -19.27
CA LEU A 286 0.09 11.66 -19.06
C LEU A 286 0.74 10.28 -18.91
N SER A 287 1.94 10.12 -19.47
CA SER A 287 2.80 8.97 -19.18
C SER A 287 3.43 9.13 -17.80
N VAL A 288 3.07 8.24 -16.86
CA VAL A 288 3.46 8.34 -15.45
C VAL A 288 4.23 7.11 -14.99
N ALA A 289 5.34 7.33 -14.28
CA ALA A 289 6.03 6.31 -13.49
C ALA A 289 6.02 6.65 -11.99
N ILE A 290 5.92 5.64 -11.14
CA ILE A 290 5.99 5.78 -9.68
C ILE A 290 6.97 4.78 -9.06
N PHE A 291 7.77 5.27 -8.13
CA PHE A 291 8.78 4.49 -7.40
C PHE A 291 8.56 4.60 -5.90
N ASP A 292 8.57 3.47 -5.18
CA ASP A 292 8.50 3.43 -3.72
C ASP A 292 9.36 2.31 -3.16
N SER A 293 10.14 2.60 -2.11
CA SER A 293 11.10 1.64 -1.53
C SER A 293 10.46 0.55 -0.67
N ARG A 294 9.15 0.58 -0.41
CA ARG A 294 8.53 -0.34 0.56
C ARG A 294 7.24 -0.96 0.06
N GLY A 295 6.30 -0.17 -0.46
CA GLY A 295 4.93 -0.64 -0.65
C GLY A 295 3.93 0.48 -0.86
N PRO A 296 2.82 0.22 -1.58
CA PRO A 296 1.77 1.20 -1.74
C PRO A 296 1.15 1.62 -0.39
N GLY A 297 0.79 2.89 -0.32
CA GLY A 297 0.09 3.51 0.80
C GLY A 297 0.96 4.18 1.86
N GLY A 298 2.29 4.10 1.76
CA GLY A 298 3.21 4.82 2.63
C GLY A 298 2.92 4.61 4.13
N GLN A 299 2.94 5.66 4.94
CA GLN A 299 2.57 5.55 6.35
C GLN A 299 1.10 5.22 6.58
N ALA A 300 0.21 5.69 5.69
CA ALA A 300 -1.22 5.52 5.87
C ALA A 300 -1.62 4.04 5.88
N SER A 301 -0.96 3.19 5.09
CA SER A 301 -1.27 1.75 5.02
C SER A 301 -1.09 1.01 6.35
N ALA A 302 -0.25 1.52 7.25
CA ALA A 302 -0.07 0.95 8.59
C ALA A 302 -1.22 1.29 9.55
N SER A 303 -2.12 2.21 9.18
CA SER A 303 -3.27 2.56 10.01
C SER A 303 -4.35 1.49 9.95
N ALA A 304 -4.71 0.93 11.11
CA ALA A 304 -5.79 -0.05 11.22
C ALA A 304 -7.15 0.53 10.80
N ARG A 305 -7.40 1.83 11.06
CA ARG A 305 -8.62 2.53 10.67
C ARG A 305 -8.39 4.04 10.59
N ILE A 306 -8.93 4.64 9.55
CA ILE A 306 -8.96 6.08 9.29
C ILE A 306 -10.42 6.50 9.35
N GLU A 307 -10.81 7.23 10.40
CA GLU A 307 -12.19 7.69 10.60
C GLU A 307 -12.43 9.12 10.06
N ASN A 308 -11.36 9.85 9.79
CA ASN A 308 -11.41 11.25 9.36
C ASN A 308 -11.14 11.43 7.86
N TYR A 309 -11.39 10.39 7.06
CA TYR A 309 -11.37 10.48 5.61
C TYR A 309 -12.81 10.57 5.09
N LEU A 310 -13.14 11.70 4.46
CA LEU A 310 -14.49 12.00 3.98
C LEU A 310 -14.99 10.91 3.01
N GLY A 311 -16.25 10.51 3.17
CA GLY A 311 -16.88 9.46 2.34
C GLY A 311 -16.88 8.06 2.97
N PHE A 312 -16.22 7.86 4.11
CA PHE A 312 -16.24 6.59 4.86
C PHE A 312 -16.84 6.80 6.25
N PRO A 313 -18.18 6.77 6.41
CA PRO A 313 -18.84 7.09 7.68
C PRO A 313 -18.48 6.11 8.81
N THR A 314 -18.14 4.87 8.47
CA THR A 314 -17.64 3.85 9.40
C THR A 314 -16.11 3.79 9.44
N GLY A 315 -15.41 4.71 8.78
CA GLY A 315 -13.96 4.67 8.59
C GLY A 315 -13.50 3.56 7.64
N VAL A 316 -12.23 3.62 7.26
CA VAL A 316 -11.61 2.67 6.31
C VAL A 316 -10.20 2.32 6.79
N SER A 317 -9.75 1.07 6.65
CA SER A 317 -8.34 0.76 6.95
C SER A 317 -7.44 1.48 5.96
N GLY A 318 -6.25 1.87 6.41
CA GLY A 318 -5.29 2.54 5.55
C GLY A 318 -4.91 1.70 4.35
N GLN A 319 -4.67 0.40 4.56
CA GLN A 319 -4.37 -0.56 3.51
C GLN A 319 -5.51 -0.68 2.48
N ALA A 320 -6.77 -0.69 2.91
CA ALA A 320 -7.91 -0.75 1.99
C ALA A 320 -8.03 0.55 1.17
N LEU A 321 -7.86 1.72 1.81
CA LEU A 321 -7.91 3.01 1.13
C LEU A 321 -6.82 3.10 0.06
N THR A 322 -5.58 2.81 0.42
CA THR A 322 -4.44 2.97 -0.50
C THR A 322 -4.34 1.84 -1.51
N GLY A 323 -4.78 0.63 -1.16
CA GLY A 323 -4.86 -0.49 -2.09
C GLY A 323 -5.84 -0.22 -3.23
N ARG A 324 -6.99 0.42 -2.94
CA ARG A 324 -7.93 0.86 -3.99
C ARG A 324 -7.31 1.93 -4.90
N ALA A 325 -6.63 2.91 -4.32
CA ALA A 325 -5.94 3.95 -5.11
C ALA A 325 -4.82 3.37 -5.98
N PHE A 326 -4.08 2.37 -5.47
CA PHE A 326 -3.08 1.63 -6.22
C PHE A 326 -3.69 0.91 -7.42
N ILE A 327 -4.78 0.18 -7.22
CA ILE A 327 -5.53 -0.50 -8.30
C ILE A 327 -6.08 0.50 -9.32
N GLN A 328 -6.46 1.71 -8.88
CA GLN A 328 -6.91 2.78 -9.77
C GLN A 328 -5.77 3.36 -10.61
N ALA A 329 -4.60 3.64 -10.02
CA ALA A 329 -3.42 4.05 -10.77
C ALA A 329 -3.04 2.99 -11.81
N GLN A 330 -3.14 1.73 -11.39
CA GLN A 330 -2.96 0.57 -12.24
C GLN A 330 -3.96 0.52 -13.42
N LYS A 331 -5.25 0.74 -13.15
CA LYS A 331 -6.27 0.81 -14.21
C LYS A 331 -5.92 1.85 -15.28
N PHE A 332 -5.37 2.99 -14.90
CA PHE A 332 -4.95 4.05 -15.83
C PHE A 332 -3.58 3.83 -16.50
N GLY A 333 -2.92 2.70 -16.24
CA GLY A 333 -1.68 2.33 -16.92
C GLY A 333 -0.41 3.00 -16.37
N VAL A 334 -0.45 3.50 -15.13
CA VAL A 334 0.76 4.00 -14.46
C VAL A 334 1.80 2.88 -14.37
N HIS A 335 3.06 3.19 -14.72
CA HIS A 335 4.18 2.27 -14.53
C HIS A 335 4.64 2.32 -13.08
N ILE A 336 4.34 1.26 -12.32
CA ILE A 336 4.63 1.22 -10.88
C ILE A 336 5.75 0.22 -10.60
N SER A 337 6.84 0.68 -9.98
CA SER A 337 7.95 -0.18 -9.56
C SER A 337 8.09 -0.13 -8.04
N ILE A 338 7.74 -1.25 -7.39
CA ILE A 338 7.74 -1.39 -5.93
C ILE A 338 8.18 -2.82 -5.58
N PRO A 339 9.19 -3.01 -4.72
CA PRO A 339 10.02 -1.99 -4.09
C PRO A 339 11.06 -1.44 -5.09
N SER A 340 11.24 -0.13 -5.13
CA SER A 340 12.31 0.55 -5.86
C SER A 340 12.59 1.89 -5.22
N LYS A 341 13.81 2.06 -4.68
CA LYS A 341 14.24 3.28 -4.01
C LYS A 341 14.86 4.24 -5.02
N ALA A 342 14.42 5.50 -5.01
CA ALA A 342 15.16 6.58 -5.67
C ALA A 342 16.37 6.96 -4.80
N GLU A 343 17.55 6.98 -5.42
CA GLU A 343 18.82 7.23 -4.75
C GLU A 343 19.30 8.67 -4.97
N VAL A 344 19.16 9.20 -6.20
CA VAL A 344 19.62 10.54 -6.57
C VAL A 344 18.63 11.22 -7.52
N LEU A 345 18.40 12.52 -7.32
CA LEU A 345 17.72 13.39 -8.28
C LEU A 345 18.72 14.28 -9.02
N HIS A 346 18.92 14.06 -10.31
CA HIS A 346 19.80 14.87 -11.15
C HIS A 346 19.02 16.07 -11.73
N CYS A 347 19.09 17.19 -11.01
CA CYS A 347 18.35 18.44 -11.31
C CYS A 347 19.04 19.37 -12.32
N ASP A 348 20.28 19.06 -12.69
CA ASP A 348 21.11 19.78 -13.66
C ASP A 348 20.95 19.26 -15.10
N ARG A 349 20.17 18.18 -15.28
CA ARG A 349 19.90 17.54 -16.57
C ARG A 349 18.55 17.96 -17.14
N THR A 350 18.41 17.90 -18.47
CA THR A 350 17.14 18.12 -19.16
C THR A 350 16.99 17.09 -20.28
N PRO A 351 16.01 16.17 -20.23
CA PRO A 351 14.98 15.97 -19.18
C PRO A 351 15.56 15.70 -17.78
N ILE A 352 14.75 15.89 -16.72
CA ILE A 352 15.16 15.62 -15.34
C ILE A 352 15.35 14.11 -15.18
N GLU A 353 16.35 13.68 -14.44
CA GLU A 353 16.66 12.26 -14.27
C GLU A 353 16.60 11.83 -12.80
N VAL A 354 15.94 10.71 -12.55
CA VAL A 354 15.89 10.02 -11.25
C VAL A 354 16.71 8.75 -11.35
N GLU A 355 17.76 8.64 -10.54
CA GLU A 355 18.56 7.42 -10.41
C GLU A 355 18.00 6.55 -9.29
N LEU A 356 17.81 5.27 -9.57
CA LEU A 356 17.36 4.26 -8.61
C LEU A 356 18.55 3.60 -7.90
N GLU A 357 18.29 2.92 -6.78
CA GLU A 357 19.32 2.21 -5.99
C GLU A 357 20.09 1.13 -6.77
N ASP A 358 19.53 0.66 -7.88
CA ASP A 358 20.14 -0.32 -8.79
C ASP A 358 20.81 0.32 -10.01
N HIS A 359 21.07 1.64 -9.95
CA HIS A 359 21.70 2.46 -10.99
C HIS A 359 20.90 2.61 -12.29
N ARG A 360 19.65 2.16 -12.34
CA ARG A 360 18.76 2.51 -13.45
C ARG A 360 18.40 3.99 -13.37
N SER A 361 18.47 4.66 -14.51
CA SER A 361 18.08 6.07 -14.66
C SER A 361 16.75 6.18 -15.37
N ILE A 362 15.86 7.01 -14.81
CA ILE A 362 14.52 7.27 -15.35
C ILE A 362 14.40 8.75 -15.66
N THR A 363 14.15 9.07 -16.92
CA THR A 363 14.04 10.45 -17.39
C THR A 363 12.59 10.94 -17.46
N ALA A 364 12.35 12.18 -17.06
CA ALA A 364 11.02 12.78 -17.08
C ALA A 364 11.00 14.29 -17.36
N HIS A 365 9.86 14.76 -17.88
CA HIS A 365 9.59 16.17 -18.05
C HIS A 365 9.23 16.89 -16.74
N ALA A 366 8.61 16.20 -15.78
CA ALA A 366 8.39 16.70 -14.44
C ALA A 366 8.64 15.61 -13.40
N VAL A 367 9.03 16.02 -12.18
CA VAL A 367 9.20 15.13 -11.04
C VAL A 367 8.37 15.62 -9.85
N VAL A 368 7.67 14.70 -9.19
CA VAL A 368 6.95 14.97 -7.94
C VAL A 368 7.59 14.21 -6.80
N ILE A 369 8.09 14.94 -5.81
CA ILE A 369 8.58 14.43 -4.53
C ILE A 369 7.36 14.18 -3.63
N ALA A 370 6.98 12.91 -3.49
CA ALA A 370 5.89 12.43 -2.63
C ALA A 370 6.40 11.44 -1.58
N SER A 371 7.69 11.53 -1.22
CA SER A 371 8.40 10.56 -0.37
C SER A 371 7.95 10.56 1.09
N GLY A 372 7.11 11.52 1.49
CA GLY A 372 6.53 11.62 2.82
C GLY A 372 7.57 11.91 3.91
N ALA A 373 7.25 11.47 5.12
CA ALA A 373 8.12 11.56 6.29
C ALA A 373 8.11 10.25 7.07
N ALA A 374 9.07 10.07 7.96
CA ALA A 374 9.10 9.02 8.98
C ALA A 374 8.90 9.63 10.36
N TYR A 375 8.25 8.91 11.28
CA TYR A 375 8.27 9.32 12.68
C TYR A 375 9.71 9.30 13.20
N ARG A 376 10.08 10.32 13.97
CA ARG A 376 11.39 10.36 14.59
C ARG A 376 11.46 9.25 15.64
N LYS A 377 12.28 8.24 15.39
CA LYS A 377 12.53 7.18 16.36
C LYS A 377 13.59 7.66 17.36
N PRO A 378 13.23 7.86 18.64
CA PRO A 378 14.24 8.11 19.67
C PRO A 378 15.08 6.84 19.87
N ASP A 379 16.35 7.01 20.20
CA ASP A 379 17.23 5.91 20.59
C ASP A 379 16.83 5.44 22.00
N ILE A 380 16.09 4.33 22.07
CA ILE A 380 15.56 3.75 23.30
C ILE A 380 15.72 2.23 23.21
N ASP A 381 16.37 1.63 24.21
CA ASP A 381 16.54 0.19 24.25
C ASP A 381 15.17 -0.53 24.33
N GLY A 382 15.01 -1.58 23.53
CA GLY A 382 13.76 -2.34 23.41
C GLY A 382 12.65 -1.69 22.58
N LEU A 383 12.82 -0.47 22.04
CA LEU A 383 11.76 0.26 21.31
C LEU A 383 11.12 -0.54 20.18
N GLU A 384 11.93 -1.07 19.26
CA GLU A 384 11.45 -1.77 18.05
C GLU A 384 10.57 -2.97 18.38
N ARG A 385 10.82 -3.66 19.50
CA ARG A 385 10.05 -4.85 19.93
C ARG A 385 8.60 -4.51 20.30
N PHE A 386 8.35 -3.28 20.75
CA PHE A 386 7.06 -2.86 21.31
C PHE A 386 6.27 -1.92 20.39
N ILE A 387 6.78 -1.55 19.22
CA ILE A 387 6.01 -0.80 18.21
C ILE A 387 4.77 -1.61 17.81
N GLY A 388 3.59 -1.03 17.99
CA GLY A 388 2.30 -1.70 17.76
C GLY A 388 1.90 -2.71 18.85
N ARG A 389 2.78 -2.99 19.82
CA ARG A 389 2.55 -3.86 20.99
C ARG A 389 2.68 -3.10 22.30
N GLY A 390 2.17 -1.87 22.30
CA GLY A 390 2.22 -0.95 23.44
C GLY A 390 2.87 0.40 23.11
N VAL A 391 3.65 0.50 22.04
CA VAL A 391 4.22 1.79 21.58
C VAL A 391 3.50 2.28 20.33
N PHE A 392 3.05 3.53 20.36
CA PHE A 392 2.28 4.19 19.30
C PHE A 392 2.88 5.57 18.97
N TYR A 393 2.74 6.03 17.73
CA TYR A 393 3.23 7.36 17.26
C TYR A 393 2.11 8.38 17.04
N GLY A 394 0.90 8.07 17.49
CA GLY A 394 -0.26 8.94 17.35
C GLY A 394 -1.41 8.44 18.21
N THR A 395 -2.43 9.28 18.33
CA THR A 395 -3.64 8.99 19.10
C THR A 395 -4.86 9.07 18.20
N SER A 396 -5.60 7.98 18.08
CA SER A 396 -6.92 7.93 17.44
C SER A 396 -7.98 7.39 18.43
N PRO A 397 -9.27 7.43 18.09
CA PRO A 397 -10.31 6.78 18.87
C PRO A 397 -10.09 5.27 19.09
N ILE A 398 -9.29 4.60 18.25
CA ILE A 398 -8.90 3.19 18.46
C ILE A 398 -7.96 3.06 19.64
N GLU A 399 -6.82 3.76 19.62
CA GLU A 399 -5.87 3.69 20.75
C GLU A 399 -6.52 4.20 22.04
N ALA A 400 -7.39 5.21 21.96
CA ALA A 400 -8.14 5.70 23.11
C ALA A 400 -9.00 4.61 23.78
N LYS A 401 -9.60 3.70 23.00
CA LYS A 401 -10.34 2.54 23.55
C LYS A 401 -9.41 1.57 24.28
N LEU A 402 -8.20 1.34 23.76
CA LEU A 402 -7.19 0.49 24.39
C LEU A 402 -6.71 1.07 25.73
N CYS A 403 -6.69 2.40 25.86
CA CYS A 403 -6.27 3.09 27.07
C CYS A 403 -7.31 3.10 28.20
N LYS A 404 -8.55 2.62 27.97
CA LYS A 404 -9.63 2.75 28.94
C LYS A 404 -9.29 2.04 30.27
N GLY A 405 -9.28 2.82 31.35
CA GLY A 405 -8.97 2.31 32.69
C GLY A 405 -7.47 2.05 32.96
N LEU A 406 -6.59 2.41 32.02
CA LEU A 406 -5.15 2.21 32.15
C LEU A 406 -4.40 3.53 32.38
N ASP A 407 -3.23 3.41 33.01
CA ASP A 407 -2.26 4.48 33.08
C ASP A 407 -1.39 4.44 31.81
N VAL A 408 -1.16 5.61 31.18
CA VAL A 408 -0.46 5.72 29.89
C VAL A 408 0.64 6.75 29.94
N VAL A 409 1.67 6.58 29.11
CA VAL A 409 2.79 7.52 28.99
C VAL A 409 2.75 8.20 27.63
N ILE A 410 2.93 9.52 27.61
CA ILE A 410 3.07 10.34 26.40
C ILE A 410 4.42 11.04 26.45
N VAL A 411 5.19 11.01 25.36
CA VAL A 411 6.47 11.71 25.23
C VAL A 411 6.35 12.82 24.20
N GLY A 412 6.64 14.06 24.59
CA GLY A 412 6.73 15.19 23.67
C GLY A 412 6.30 16.52 24.28
N GLY A 413 7.02 17.59 23.95
CA GLY A 413 6.75 18.95 24.46
C GLY A 413 6.08 19.90 23.47
N GLY A 414 5.72 19.44 22.28
CA GLY A 414 5.11 20.28 21.23
C GLY A 414 3.59 20.21 21.20
N ASN A 415 2.97 21.02 20.34
CA ASN A 415 1.50 21.09 20.21
C ASN A 415 0.82 19.75 19.94
N SER A 416 1.40 18.89 19.09
CA SER A 416 0.84 17.57 18.80
C SER A 416 0.75 16.69 20.04
N ALA A 417 1.79 16.72 20.90
CA ALA A 417 1.78 16.00 22.17
C ALA A 417 0.72 16.56 23.12
N GLY A 418 0.62 17.89 23.22
CA GLY A 418 -0.38 18.53 24.08
C GLY A 418 -1.82 18.23 23.67
N GLN A 419 -2.11 18.16 22.37
CA GLN A 419 -3.39 17.70 21.85
C GLN A 419 -3.65 16.22 22.20
N GLY A 420 -2.63 15.36 22.06
CA GLY A 420 -2.70 13.95 22.45
C GLY A 420 -2.97 13.76 23.94
N VAL A 421 -2.34 14.55 24.81
CA VAL A 421 -2.56 14.55 26.27
C VAL A 421 -4.00 14.88 26.59
N VAL A 422 -4.51 15.99 26.06
CA VAL A 422 -5.89 16.44 26.29
C VAL A 422 -6.90 15.40 25.82
N PHE A 423 -6.63 14.75 24.69
CA PHE A 423 -7.50 13.71 24.14
C PHE A 423 -7.46 12.41 24.96
N LEU A 424 -6.27 11.92 25.32
CA LEU A 424 -6.16 10.67 26.08
C LEU A 424 -6.59 10.83 27.54
N ALA A 425 -6.48 12.03 28.12
CA ALA A 425 -6.96 12.29 29.47
C ALA A 425 -8.47 12.06 29.66
N SER A 426 -9.29 12.14 28.60
CA SER A 426 -10.71 11.80 28.68
C SER A 426 -11.01 10.30 28.55
N HIS A 427 -10.00 9.46 28.33
CA HIS A 427 -10.16 8.03 28.07
C HIS A 427 -9.34 7.15 29.04
N ALA A 428 -8.11 7.57 29.35
CA ALA A 428 -7.19 6.88 30.24
C ALA A 428 -7.54 7.15 31.72
N LYS A 429 -7.12 6.23 32.60
CA LYS A 429 -7.19 6.42 34.04
C LYS A 429 -6.22 7.54 34.48
N HIS A 430 -4.99 7.51 33.96
CA HIS A 430 -3.98 8.53 34.21
C HIS A 430 -3.06 8.71 33.01
N VAL A 431 -2.59 9.93 32.76
CA VAL A 431 -1.65 10.25 31.69
C VAL A 431 -0.36 10.83 32.29
N HIS A 432 0.76 10.17 32.08
CA HIS A 432 2.08 10.68 32.38
C HIS A 432 2.66 11.36 31.15
N LEU A 433 2.86 12.68 31.20
CA LEU A 433 3.47 13.46 30.13
C LEU A 433 4.97 13.65 30.43
N LEU A 434 5.84 13.08 29.59
CA LEU A 434 7.29 13.14 29.74
C LEU A 434 7.87 14.13 28.72
N ILE A 435 8.70 15.05 29.19
CA ILE A 435 9.45 15.99 28.35
C ILE A 435 10.91 16.07 28.80
N ARG A 436 11.81 16.28 27.83
CA ARG A 436 13.24 16.54 28.10
C ARG A 436 13.51 17.97 28.56
N ALA A 437 12.66 18.91 28.14
CA ALA A 437 12.75 20.31 28.51
C ALA A 437 12.40 20.54 30.00
N PRO A 438 12.84 21.66 30.61
CA PRO A 438 12.43 22.04 31.96
C PRO A 438 10.96 22.48 32.07
N GLY A 439 10.29 22.73 30.94
CA GLY A 439 8.90 23.18 30.87
C GLY A 439 8.32 23.04 29.46
N LEU A 440 7.02 23.33 29.32
CA LEU A 440 6.29 23.23 28.06
C LEU A 440 6.33 24.53 27.24
N GLU A 441 6.69 25.65 27.87
CA GLU A 441 6.60 27.02 27.34
C GLU A 441 7.47 27.25 26.11
N ALA A 442 8.57 26.50 25.97
CA ALA A 442 9.50 26.66 24.86
C ALA A 442 8.92 26.22 23.50
N SER A 443 7.95 25.30 23.50
CA SER A 443 7.46 24.66 22.26
C SER A 443 5.96 24.43 22.19
N MET A 444 5.24 24.51 23.30
CA MET A 444 3.79 24.31 23.35
C MET A 444 3.06 25.65 23.44
N SER A 445 1.98 25.79 22.67
CA SER A 445 1.13 26.96 22.72
C SER A 445 0.48 27.13 24.10
N ARG A 446 0.43 28.37 24.59
CA ARG A 446 -0.03 28.72 25.95
C ARG A 446 -1.37 28.10 26.33
N TYR A 447 -2.35 28.09 25.42
CA TYR A 447 -3.68 27.53 25.70
C TYR A 447 -3.64 26.02 26.01
N LEU A 448 -2.74 25.25 25.39
CA LEU A 448 -2.58 23.83 25.68
C LEU A 448 -1.94 23.62 27.04
N ILE A 449 -0.94 24.43 27.39
CA ILE A 449 -0.31 24.41 28.72
C ILE A 449 -1.37 24.67 29.79
N ASP A 450 -2.18 25.72 29.63
CA ASP A 450 -3.24 26.07 30.58
C ASP A 450 -4.32 24.98 30.66
N ARG A 451 -4.63 24.29 29.54
CA ARG A 451 -5.59 23.19 29.51
C ARG A 451 -5.04 21.93 30.18
N ILE A 452 -3.79 21.57 29.94
CA ILE A 452 -3.12 20.43 30.57
C ILE A 452 -3.02 20.62 32.07
N ALA A 453 -2.67 21.82 32.54
CA ALA A 453 -2.58 22.15 33.95
C ALA A 453 -3.92 22.00 34.72
N ARG A 454 -5.06 22.01 34.02
CA ARG A 454 -6.39 21.82 34.61
C ARG A 454 -6.86 20.37 34.63
N LEU A 455 -6.13 19.44 34.02
CA LEU A 455 -6.53 18.03 33.96
C LEU A 455 -6.06 17.30 35.24
N PRO A 456 -6.98 16.81 36.08
CA PRO A 456 -6.62 16.24 37.38
C PRO A 456 -5.93 14.87 37.27
N ASN A 457 -6.04 14.20 36.11
CA ASN A 457 -5.46 12.89 35.85
C ASN A 457 -4.21 12.96 34.94
N VAL A 458 -3.57 14.12 34.83
CA VAL A 458 -2.33 14.30 34.07
C VAL A 458 -1.20 14.70 35.00
N THR A 459 -0.07 14.00 34.92
CA THR A 459 1.17 14.38 35.61
C THR A 459 2.24 14.75 34.60
N LEU A 460 2.78 15.97 34.69
CA LEU A 460 3.92 16.42 33.90
C LEU A 460 5.23 16.02 34.59
N HIS A 461 6.09 15.31 33.85
CA HIS A 461 7.42 14.91 34.26
C HIS A 461 8.45 15.62 33.37
N VAL A 462 9.01 16.71 33.91
CA VAL A 462 10.04 17.51 33.22
C VAL A 462 11.41 16.85 33.31
N GLN A 463 12.32 17.22 32.41
CA GLN A 463 13.69 16.68 32.34
C GLN A 463 13.76 15.15 32.45
N THR A 464 12.76 14.46 31.89
CA THR A 464 12.62 13.01 31.96
C THR A 464 12.83 12.41 30.59
N GLU A 465 13.73 11.45 30.50
CA GLU A 465 14.07 10.73 29.28
C GLU A 465 13.87 9.22 29.48
N ILE A 466 13.26 8.55 28.50
CA ILE A 466 13.13 7.09 28.51
C ILE A 466 14.48 6.48 28.13
N THR A 467 14.94 5.50 28.91
CA THR A 467 16.19 4.78 28.66
C THR A 467 15.95 3.39 28.10
N SER A 468 14.93 2.68 28.56
CA SER A 468 14.61 1.32 28.07
C SER A 468 13.15 0.95 28.24
N LEU A 469 12.69 -0.01 27.42
CA LEU A 469 11.36 -0.60 27.46
C LEU A 469 11.47 -2.10 27.76
N SER A 470 10.59 -2.61 28.62
CA SER A 470 10.49 -4.04 28.93
C SER A 470 9.04 -4.53 28.93
N GLY A 471 8.86 -5.83 28.68
CA GLY A 471 7.56 -6.43 28.41
C GLY A 471 7.64 -7.92 28.11
N ASP A 472 6.47 -8.52 27.91
CA ASP A 472 6.28 -9.95 27.69
C ASP A 472 5.70 -10.25 26.28
N GLU A 473 5.15 -11.45 26.08
CA GLU A 473 4.49 -11.82 24.82
C GLU A 473 3.19 -11.04 24.56
N ALA A 474 2.53 -10.52 25.59
CA ALA A 474 1.34 -9.69 25.43
C ALA A 474 1.69 -8.24 25.06
N GLY A 475 2.88 -7.75 25.43
CA GLY A 475 3.40 -6.46 24.98
C GLY A 475 4.20 -5.70 26.04
N LEU A 476 4.27 -4.38 25.90
CA LEU A 476 4.95 -3.50 26.85
C LEU A 476 4.32 -3.63 28.25
N THR A 477 5.15 -3.75 29.28
CA THR A 477 4.70 -3.75 30.68
C THR A 477 5.38 -2.71 31.55
N ARG A 478 6.56 -2.22 31.13
CA ARG A 478 7.35 -1.27 31.91
C ARG A 478 8.19 -0.35 31.02
N ILE A 479 8.28 0.90 31.47
CA ILE A 479 9.11 1.96 30.87
C ILE A 479 10.08 2.43 31.95
N ASP A 480 11.37 2.38 31.66
CA ASP A 480 12.41 2.91 32.53
C ASP A 480 12.90 4.26 32.01
N CYS A 481 13.01 5.22 32.92
CA CYS A 481 13.33 6.60 32.63
C CYS A 481 14.46 7.10 33.53
N LYS A 482 15.19 8.09 33.03
CA LYS A 482 16.19 8.85 33.77
C LYS A 482 15.72 10.28 33.98
N ARG A 483 15.98 10.79 35.18
CA ARG A 483 15.82 12.19 35.62
C ARG A 483 17.13 12.70 36.20
N PRO A 484 17.28 14.02 36.42
CA PRO A 484 18.42 14.54 37.14
C PRO A 484 18.56 13.87 38.52
N GLY A 485 19.58 13.03 38.69
CA GLY A 485 19.89 12.35 39.95
C GLY A 485 19.04 11.10 40.29
N GLU A 486 18.12 10.67 39.43
CA GLU A 486 17.18 9.58 39.75
C GLU A 486 16.85 8.70 38.53
N SER A 487 16.63 7.40 38.75
CA SER A 487 16.01 6.50 37.78
C SER A 487 14.59 6.16 38.25
N VAL A 488 13.61 6.29 37.35
CA VAL A 488 12.18 6.10 37.66
C VAL A 488 11.59 5.12 36.66
N SER A 489 10.67 4.28 37.12
CA SER A 489 10.02 3.27 36.29
C SER A 489 8.50 3.40 36.34
N PHE A 490 7.85 3.21 35.19
CA PHE A 490 6.41 3.23 35.04
C PHE A 490 5.92 1.85 34.63
N ALA A 491 5.03 1.25 35.43
CA ALA A 491 4.32 0.03 35.06
C ALA A 491 3.12 0.39 34.18
N VAL A 492 3.36 0.50 32.87
CA VAL A 492 2.34 0.93 31.90
C VAL A 492 2.38 0.04 30.66
N LYS A 493 1.21 -0.12 30.05
CA LYS A 493 1.05 -0.93 28.82
C LYS A 493 1.18 -0.11 27.55
N HIS A 494 1.01 1.21 27.65
CA HIS A 494 0.91 2.09 26.48
C HIS A 494 1.79 3.33 26.58
N LEU A 495 2.61 3.51 25.55
CA LEU A 495 3.53 4.61 25.31
C LEU A 495 3.17 5.29 24.00
N PHE A 496 2.99 6.61 24.01
CA PHE A 496 2.73 7.42 22.84
C PHE A 496 3.89 8.38 22.57
N LEU A 497 4.55 8.25 21.43
CA LEU A 497 5.70 9.04 21.03
C LEU A 497 5.28 10.17 20.08
N PHE A 498 5.41 11.41 20.55
CA PHE A 498 5.23 12.64 19.78
C PHE A 498 6.57 13.39 19.64
N THR A 499 7.58 12.68 19.13
CA THR A 499 8.97 13.13 18.96
C THR A 499 9.23 13.93 17.67
N GLY A 500 8.18 14.17 16.88
CA GLY A 500 8.23 14.82 15.58
C GLY A 500 8.41 13.83 14.43
N ALA A 501 8.61 14.37 13.23
CA ALA A 501 8.83 13.60 12.00
C ALA A 501 10.10 14.10 11.30
N VAL A 502 10.72 13.20 10.54
CA VAL A 502 11.87 13.46 9.68
C VAL A 502 11.41 13.23 8.24
N PRO A 503 11.48 14.24 7.35
CA PRO A 503 11.11 14.07 5.94
C PRO A 503 12.09 13.14 5.23
N ASN A 504 11.59 12.38 4.24
CA ASN A 504 12.44 11.47 3.47
C ASN A 504 13.09 12.23 2.30
N THR A 505 14.08 13.08 2.60
CA THR A 505 14.70 14.02 1.65
C THR A 505 16.19 13.78 1.38
N ASP A 506 16.80 12.76 2.00
CA ASP A 506 18.25 12.49 1.88
C ASP A 506 18.73 12.34 0.42
N TRP A 507 17.91 11.72 -0.43
CA TRP A 507 18.16 11.49 -1.86
C TRP A 507 18.14 12.76 -2.73
N LEU A 508 17.74 13.90 -2.15
CA LEU A 508 17.79 15.21 -2.80
C LEU A 508 19.15 15.92 -2.61
N THR A 509 20.07 15.32 -1.87
CA THR A 509 21.42 15.86 -1.68
C THR A 509 22.10 16.04 -3.04
N GLY A 510 22.60 17.25 -3.32
CA GLY A 510 23.18 17.60 -4.62
C GLY A 510 22.18 18.11 -5.65
N CYS A 511 20.88 17.90 -5.45
CA CYS A 511 19.85 18.65 -6.14
C CYS A 511 19.60 19.99 -5.42
N ASN A 512 19.48 21.09 -6.16
CA ASN A 512 19.23 22.44 -5.63
C ASN A 512 17.79 22.64 -5.08
N VAL A 513 17.15 21.60 -4.56
CA VAL A 513 15.87 21.67 -3.85
C VAL A 513 16.13 22.20 -2.44
N THR A 514 15.44 23.29 -2.07
CA THR A 514 15.63 23.96 -0.79
C THR A 514 14.69 23.37 0.27
N THR A 515 15.21 23.13 1.47
CA THR A 515 14.43 22.66 2.62
C THR A 515 14.39 23.69 3.74
N ASP A 516 13.40 23.58 4.64
CA ASP A 516 13.44 24.31 5.91
C ASP A 516 14.49 23.73 6.88
N GLU A 517 14.65 24.37 8.05
CA GLU A 517 15.59 23.95 9.11
C GLU A 517 15.33 22.52 9.63
N LYS A 518 14.16 21.95 9.34
CA LYS A 518 13.77 20.59 9.76
C LYS A 518 13.89 19.59 8.60
N GLY A 519 14.42 20.01 7.45
CA GLY A 519 14.62 19.19 6.26
C GLY A 519 13.39 19.04 5.36
N PHE A 520 12.27 19.72 5.63
CA PHE A 520 11.05 19.59 4.80
C PHE A 520 11.16 20.49 3.57
N VAL A 521 10.71 19.99 2.41
CA VAL A 521 10.85 20.70 1.12
C VAL A 521 10.02 21.98 1.12
N LEU A 522 10.65 23.10 0.77
CA LEU A 522 9.96 24.37 0.55
C LEU A 522 9.33 24.39 -0.83
N THR A 523 8.14 24.98 -0.96
CA THR A 523 7.43 25.12 -2.24
C THR A 523 6.84 26.52 -2.42
N GLY A 524 6.48 26.86 -3.67
CA GLY A 524 5.80 28.09 -4.04
C GLY A 524 6.56 29.34 -3.58
N SER A 525 5.85 30.32 -3.01
CA SER A 525 6.44 31.57 -2.54
C SER A 525 7.50 31.42 -1.45
N ARG A 526 7.56 30.26 -0.76
CA ARG A 526 8.62 29.98 0.21
C ARG A 526 9.87 29.39 -0.44
N ALA A 527 9.75 28.79 -1.62
CA ALA A 527 10.87 28.30 -2.41
C ALA A 527 11.44 29.38 -3.33
N HIS A 528 10.57 30.26 -3.86
CA HIS A 528 10.95 31.34 -4.77
C HIS A 528 10.93 32.69 -4.05
N ARG A 529 12.07 33.42 -4.04
CA ARG A 529 12.19 34.72 -3.36
C ARG A 529 11.39 35.86 -4.02
N ARG A 530 10.76 35.64 -5.18
CA ARG A 530 9.94 36.63 -5.89
C ARG A 530 8.46 36.28 -5.74
N LEU A 531 7.68 37.21 -5.20
CA LEU A 531 6.24 37.07 -4.91
C LEU A 531 5.36 37.08 -6.16
N ASP A 532 5.91 37.42 -7.32
CA ASP A 532 5.15 37.65 -8.56
C ASP A 532 4.96 36.38 -9.42
N ASP A 533 5.40 35.21 -8.94
CA ASP A 533 5.49 33.94 -9.70
C ASP A 533 4.61 32.85 -9.02
N THR A 534 3.30 33.09 -8.90
CA THR A 534 2.45 32.38 -7.91
C THR A 534 1.51 31.30 -8.42
N ASP A 535 1.49 30.98 -9.72
CA ASP A 535 0.59 29.94 -10.23
C ASP A 535 1.04 28.51 -9.87
N ARG A 536 2.33 28.34 -9.47
CA ARG A 536 2.93 27.03 -9.16
C ARG A 536 3.23 26.86 -7.67
N THR A 537 2.18 26.82 -6.86
CA THR A 537 2.26 26.78 -5.39
C THR A 537 2.92 25.53 -4.81
N LEU A 538 3.05 24.45 -5.59
CA LEU A 538 3.64 23.17 -5.18
C LEU A 538 5.03 22.94 -5.82
N GLU A 539 5.49 23.84 -6.68
CA GLU A 539 6.83 23.78 -7.28
C GLU A 539 7.89 24.10 -6.24
N THR A 540 9.00 23.37 -6.30
CA THR A 540 10.16 23.55 -5.43
C THR A 540 11.09 24.65 -5.96
N SER A 541 12.24 24.88 -5.34
CA SER A 541 13.25 25.80 -5.87
C SER A 541 13.85 25.36 -7.22
N VAL A 542 13.56 24.14 -7.68
CA VAL A 542 13.97 23.61 -9.00
C VAL A 542 12.76 23.57 -9.94
N PRO A 543 12.78 24.31 -11.08
CA PRO A 543 11.69 24.31 -12.04
C PRO A 543 11.36 22.91 -12.60
N GLY A 544 10.08 22.56 -12.63
CA GLY A 544 9.60 21.24 -13.04
C GLY A 544 9.75 20.14 -11.97
N VAL A 545 10.27 20.48 -10.78
CA VAL A 545 10.28 19.60 -9.61
C VAL A 545 9.28 20.12 -8.58
N PHE A 546 8.34 19.28 -8.18
CA PHE A 546 7.26 19.59 -7.25
C PHE A 546 7.39 18.76 -5.98
N ALA A 547 6.76 19.21 -4.89
CA ALA A 547 6.67 18.42 -3.67
C ALA A 547 5.25 18.44 -3.09
N ILE A 548 4.75 17.28 -2.68
CA ILE A 548 3.39 17.10 -2.15
C ILE A 548 3.35 16.21 -0.92
N GLY A 549 2.34 16.42 -0.08
CA GLY A 549 2.10 15.63 1.11
C GLY A 549 3.16 15.86 2.20
N ASP A 550 3.40 14.83 3.01
CA ASP A 550 4.13 14.98 4.27
C ASP A 550 5.61 15.30 4.12
N VAL A 551 6.20 15.26 2.93
CA VAL A 551 7.57 15.73 2.69
C VAL A 551 7.68 17.27 2.67
N ARG A 552 6.56 17.95 2.40
CA ARG A 552 6.50 19.40 2.19
C ARG A 552 6.44 20.18 3.51
N SER A 553 7.10 21.33 3.55
CA SER A 553 7.07 22.25 4.69
C SER A 553 5.69 22.89 4.83
N GLY A 554 5.11 22.84 6.04
CA GLY A 554 3.79 23.44 6.30
C GLY A 554 2.59 22.67 5.75
N SER A 555 2.76 21.45 5.23
CA SER A 555 1.62 20.58 4.91
C SER A 555 0.85 20.18 6.16
N THR A 556 -0.44 19.92 6.04
CA THR A 556 -1.35 19.58 7.15
C THR A 556 -1.03 18.23 7.82
N LYS A 557 -0.19 17.38 7.21
CA LYS A 557 0.14 16.02 7.70
C LYS A 557 -1.09 15.14 7.89
N ARG A 558 -1.98 15.16 6.89
CA ARG A 558 -3.25 14.42 6.87
C ARG A 558 -3.44 13.72 5.53
N VAL A 559 -3.99 12.51 5.56
CA VAL A 559 -4.23 11.69 4.36
C VAL A 559 -5.06 12.46 3.31
N ALA A 560 -6.21 13.03 3.70
CA ALA A 560 -7.07 13.77 2.78
C ALA A 560 -6.38 15.02 2.19
N ALA A 561 -5.58 15.74 2.99
CA ALA A 561 -4.82 16.89 2.49
C ALA A 561 -3.74 16.46 1.49
N GLY A 562 -3.02 15.37 1.77
CA GLY A 562 -2.04 14.80 0.84
C GLY A 562 -2.68 14.37 -0.48
N VAL A 563 -3.85 13.73 -0.44
CA VAL A 563 -4.63 13.38 -1.64
C VAL A 563 -5.03 14.65 -2.42
N GLY A 564 -5.50 15.68 -1.72
CA GLY A 564 -5.84 16.97 -2.33
C GLY A 564 -4.64 17.65 -3.01
N GLU A 565 -3.46 17.66 -2.38
CA GLU A 565 -2.23 18.16 -3.00
C GLU A 565 -1.82 17.32 -4.21
N GLY A 566 -1.99 15.99 -4.15
CA GLY A 566 -1.74 15.10 -5.28
C GLY A 566 -2.64 15.36 -6.49
N ALA A 567 -3.92 15.67 -6.27
CA ALA A 567 -4.80 16.11 -7.35
C ALA A 567 -4.40 17.50 -7.88
N ALA A 568 -4.12 18.44 -6.99
CA ALA A 568 -3.87 19.83 -7.35
C ALA A 568 -2.57 20.03 -8.15
N VAL A 569 -1.53 19.22 -7.91
CA VAL A 569 -0.23 19.38 -8.59
C VAL A 569 -0.30 19.10 -10.09
N VAL A 570 -1.23 18.25 -10.55
CA VAL A 570 -1.35 17.83 -11.95
C VAL A 570 -1.63 19.02 -12.89
N SER A 571 -2.47 19.97 -12.46
CA SER A 571 -2.71 21.20 -13.22
C SER A 571 -1.44 22.04 -13.42
N GLN A 572 -0.58 22.13 -12.38
CA GLN A 572 0.69 22.86 -12.47
C GLN A 572 1.69 22.14 -13.37
N ILE A 573 1.67 20.80 -13.37
CA ILE A 573 2.49 19.95 -14.25
C ILE A 573 2.12 20.17 -15.72
N HIS A 574 0.83 20.22 -16.07
CA HIS A 574 0.40 20.57 -17.44
C HIS A 574 0.98 21.90 -17.91
N GLY A 575 1.00 22.91 -17.03
CA GLY A 575 1.64 24.19 -17.32
C GLY A 575 3.13 24.07 -17.67
N VAL A 576 3.87 23.22 -16.94
CA VAL A 576 5.29 22.92 -17.24
C VAL A 576 5.44 22.19 -18.58
N LEU A 577 4.61 21.17 -18.84
CA LEU A 577 4.66 20.40 -20.07
C LEU A 577 4.36 21.27 -21.30
N GLN A 578 3.36 22.16 -21.19
CA GLN A 578 3.03 23.12 -22.24
C GLN A 578 4.18 24.09 -22.51
N GLU A 579 4.84 24.60 -21.46
CA GLU A 579 6.00 25.48 -21.59
C GLU A 579 7.17 24.78 -22.29
N ARG A 580 7.49 23.54 -21.88
CA ARG A 580 8.55 22.73 -22.50
C ARG A 580 8.26 22.43 -23.96
N ARG A 581 7.02 22.07 -24.29
CA ARG A 581 6.59 21.84 -25.68
C ARG A 581 6.74 23.09 -26.53
N ARG A 582 6.40 24.27 -26.00
CA ARG A 582 6.58 25.55 -26.71
C ARG A 582 8.05 25.85 -26.97
N LEU A 583 8.92 25.66 -25.97
CA LEU A 583 10.37 25.89 -26.11
C LEU A 583 10.98 24.93 -27.14
N ALA A 584 10.57 23.66 -27.14
CA ALA A 584 11.03 22.67 -28.12
C ALA A 584 10.64 23.02 -29.57
N LEU A 585 9.50 23.71 -29.77
CA LEU A 585 9.01 24.16 -31.07
C LEU A 585 9.59 25.54 -31.50
N GLY A 586 10.56 26.09 -30.77
CA GLY A 586 11.18 27.39 -31.09
C GLY A 586 10.32 28.61 -30.79
N GLY A 587 9.24 28.45 -30.02
CA GLY A 587 8.43 29.58 -29.55
C GLY A 587 9.19 30.44 -28.53
N PRO A 588 9.00 31.77 -28.50
CA PRO A 588 9.65 32.60 -27.50
C PRO A 588 9.27 32.13 -26.09
N ALA A 589 10.27 32.08 -25.20
CA ALA A 589 10.03 31.95 -23.77
C ALA A 589 9.01 33.02 -23.34
N PRO A 590 8.13 32.73 -22.36
CA PRO A 590 7.20 33.75 -21.93
C PRO A 590 8.05 34.94 -21.45
N THR A 591 7.79 36.13 -21.98
CA THR A 591 8.36 37.36 -21.44
C THR A 591 7.85 37.47 -20.03
N ARG A 592 8.66 36.99 -19.07
CA ARG A 592 8.40 37.14 -17.63
C ARG A 592 8.32 38.64 -17.39
N GLY A 593 7.11 39.15 -17.22
CA GLY A 593 6.82 40.58 -17.21
C GLY A 593 7.75 41.30 -16.23
N VAL A 594 8.70 42.06 -16.76
CA VAL A 594 9.30 43.15 -16.00
C VAL A 594 8.18 44.19 -15.94
N GLY A 595 7.50 44.25 -14.80
CA GLY A 595 6.50 45.27 -14.54
C GLY A 595 7.10 46.65 -14.83
N GLN A 596 6.58 47.31 -15.86
CA GLN A 596 6.67 48.76 -15.97
C GLN A 596 5.42 49.33 -15.33
N GLY A 597 5.60 50.15 -14.30
CA GLY A 597 4.53 50.93 -13.66
C GLY A 597 4.52 50.78 -12.15
#